data_AF-A0A2T5LDU6-F1
#
_entry.id   AF-A0A2T5LDU6-F1
#
_cell.length_a   1.000
_cell.length_b   1.000
_cell.length_c   1.000
_cell.angle_alpha   90.00
_cell.angle_beta   90.00
_cell.angle_gamma   90.00
#
_symmetry.space_group_name_H-M   'P 1'
#
loop_
_entity.id
_entity.type
_entity.pdbx_description
1 polymer ?
#
loop_
_entity_poly.entity_id
_entity_poly.type
_entity_poly.pdbx_seq_one_letter_code
_entity_poly.pdbx_strand_id
1 'polypeptide(L)'
;MDHANEDEMQAGRSKGIERLSKSDRFYVPILYVTFAVLIVANARNAANGLWMAYWSIALLAAVVLAVVSRMPWAHIIVQIWAFICILGNGALLFSILHRGSTAASIGVGATLVAVMLFSAYFLIRAKAVLVPRSGSRETQVR
;
A
#
# COMPACT_ATOMS: atom_id res chain seq x y z
N MET A 1 -21.12 25.78 30.63
CA MET A 1 -21.61 25.80 29.23
C MET A 1 -20.70 24.95 28.32
N ASP A 2 -20.06 23.88 28.83
CA ASP A 2 -19.00 23.15 28.10
C ASP A 2 -19.35 21.71 27.67
N HIS A 3 -20.44 21.13 28.18
CA HIS A 3 -20.79 19.73 27.86
C HIS A 3 -21.17 19.51 26.38
N ALA A 4 -21.74 20.51 25.71
CA ALA A 4 -22.06 20.42 24.29
C ALA A 4 -20.80 20.28 23.39
N ASN A 5 -19.67 20.84 23.83
CA ASN A 5 -18.42 20.80 23.08
C ASN A 5 -17.67 19.48 23.29
N GLU A 6 -17.79 18.88 24.48
CA GLU A 6 -17.25 17.56 24.79
C GLU A 6 -17.98 16.44 24.02
N ASP A 7 -19.31 16.52 23.91
CA ASP A 7 -20.11 15.55 23.18
C ASP A 7 -19.84 15.60 21.66
N GLU A 8 -19.65 16.80 21.09
CA GLU A 8 -19.26 16.95 19.68
C GLU A 8 -17.85 16.43 19.40
N MET A 9 -16.89 16.65 20.32
CA MET A 9 -15.54 16.09 20.19
C MET A 9 -15.53 14.57 20.32
N GLN A 10 -16.34 13.99 21.22
CA GLN A 10 -16.44 12.54 21.37
C GLN A 10 -17.16 11.89 20.17
N ALA A 11 -18.22 12.51 19.65
CA ALA A 11 -18.91 12.05 18.45
C ALA A 11 -18.01 12.14 17.20
N GLY A 12 -17.20 13.20 17.07
CA GLY A 12 -16.20 13.35 16.02
C GLY A 12 -15.09 12.30 16.11
N ARG A 13 -14.58 12.01 17.32
CA ARG A 13 -13.60 10.93 17.54
C ARG A 13 -14.19 9.55 17.24
N SER A 14 -15.41 9.28 17.70
CA SER A 14 -16.10 8.01 17.47
C SER A 14 -16.29 7.74 15.97
N LYS A 15 -16.81 8.73 15.22
CA LYS A 15 -16.95 8.65 13.76
C LYS A 15 -15.60 8.51 13.05
N GLY A 16 -14.54 9.17 13.55
CA GLY A 16 -13.18 9.04 13.02
C GLY A 16 -12.58 7.64 13.21
N ILE A 17 -12.78 7.05 14.39
CA ILE A 17 -12.32 5.69 14.73
C ILE A 17 -13.11 4.64 13.94
N GLU A 18 -14.42 4.82 13.79
CA GLU A 18 -15.28 3.92 13.01
C GLU A 18 -14.93 3.93 11.51
N ARG A 19 -14.61 5.11 10.94
CA ARG A 19 -14.14 5.23 9.56
C ARG A 19 -12.77 4.59 9.33
N LEU A 20 -11.87 4.65 10.30
CA LEU A 20 -10.57 3.96 10.25
C LEU A 20 -10.75 2.44 10.29
N SER A 21 -11.56 1.92 11.22
CA SER A 21 -11.89 0.49 11.33
C SER A 21 -12.50 -0.08 10.04
N LYS A 22 -13.37 0.69 9.37
CA LYS A 22 -13.96 0.28 8.09
C LYS A 22 -12.94 0.27 6.95
N SER A 23 -11.99 1.20 6.95
CA SER A 23 -10.88 1.25 5.98
C SER A 23 -9.90 0.09 6.16
N ASP A 24 -9.59 -0.27 7.41
CA ASP A 24 -8.65 -1.35 7.74
C ASP A 24 -9.14 -2.71 7.21
N ARG A 25 -10.46 -2.92 7.18
CA ARG A 25 -11.09 -4.15 6.67
C ARG A 25 -10.84 -4.40 5.18
N PHE A 26 -10.67 -3.35 4.38
CA PHE A 26 -10.47 -3.48 2.93
C PHE A 26 -9.00 -3.40 2.53
N TYR A 27 -8.16 -2.71 3.32
CA TYR A 27 -6.76 -2.47 2.97
C TYR A 27 -5.94 -3.75 2.84
N VAL A 28 -6.02 -4.65 3.82
CA VAL A 28 -5.23 -5.88 3.86
C VAL A 28 -5.64 -6.86 2.74
N PRO A 29 -6.94 -7.13 2.49
CA PRO A 29 -7.36 -7.91 1.33
C PRO A 29 -6.90 -7.32 -0.01
N ILE A 30 -7.02 -6.00 -0.20
CA ILE A 30 -6.60 -5.33 -1.44
C ILE A 30 -5.09 -5.47 -1.64
N LEU A 31 -4.29 -5.36 -0.58
CA LEU A 31 -2.84 -5.57 -0.65
C LEU A 31 -2.52 -6.99 -1.13
N TYR A 32 -3.18 -8.01 -0.55
CA TYR A 32 -2.97 -9.40 -0.96
C TYR A 32 -3.37 -9.66 -2.41
N VAL A 33 -4.52 -9.14 -2.85
CA VAL A 33 -4.97 -9.26 -4.25
C VAL A 33 -3.97 -8.59 -5.19
N THR A 34 -3.51 -7.38 -4.85
CA THR A 34 -2.51 -6.65 -5.64
C THR A 34 -1.22 -7.44 -5.76
N PHE A 35 -0.73 -8.00 -4.66
CA PHE A 35 0.49 -8.81 -4.65
C PHE A 35 0.34 -10.12 -5.41
N ALA A 36 -0.81 -10.79 -5.29
CA ALA A 36 -1.09 -11.99 -6.07
C ALA A 36 -1.02 -11.71 -7.58
N VAL A 37 -1.63 -10.61 -8.04
CA VAL A 37 -1.57 -10.19 -9.45
C VAL A 37 -0.12 -9.92 -9.88
N LEU A 38 0.65 -9.18 -9.07
CA LEU A 38 2.04 -8.88 -9.37
C LEU A 38 2.95 -10.12 -9.37
N ILE A 39 2.72 -11.08 -8.47
CA ILE A 39 3.45 -12.35 -8.44
C ILE A 39 3.14 -13.15 -9.70
N VAL A 40 1.88 -13.25 -10.13
CA VAL A 40 1.50 -13.96 -11.36
C VAL A 40 2.15 -13.30 -12.59
N ALA A 41 2.11 -11.97 -12.68
CA ALA A 41 2.75 -11.23 -13.76
C ALA A 41 4.27 -11.47 -13.80
N ASN A 42 4.93 -11.43 -12.64
CA ASN A 42 6.36 -11.69 -12.56
C ASN A 42 6.70 -13.17 -12.78
N ALA A 43 5.87 -14.11 -12.35
CA ALA A 43 6.08 -15.55 -12.58
C ALA A 43 6.05 -15.87 -14.08
N ARG A 44 5.14 -15.23 -14.84
CA ARG A 44 5.12 -15.32 -16.30
C ARG A 44 6.42 -14.78 -16.91
N ASN A 45 6.92 -13.65 -16.41
CA ASN A 45 8.20 -13.08 -16.86
C ASN A 45 9.39 -13.96 -16.50
N ALA A 46 9.40 -14.56 -15.31
CA ALA A 46 10.41 -15.50 -14.85
C ALA A 46 10.45 -16.76 -15.71
N ALA A 47 9.28 -17.29 -16.09
CA ALA A 47 9.15 -18.42 -17.01
C ALA A 47 9.68 -18.09 -18.42
N ASN A 48 9.63 -16.82 -18.83
CA ASN A 48 10.24 -16.34 -20.08
C ASN A 48 11.76 -16.05 -19.95
N GLY A 49 12.40 -16.45 -18.86
CA GLY A 49 13.85 -16.31 -18.66
C GLY A 49 14.30 -14.93 -18.14
N LEU A 50 13.38 -14.04 -17.75
CA LEU A 50 13.75 -12.74 -17.20
C LEU A 50 14.19 -12.89 -15.74
N TRP A 51 15.49 -13.01 -15.51
CA TRP A 51 16.11 -13.15 -14.19
C TRP A 51 15.65 -12.09 -13.17
N MET A 52 15.46 -10.84 -13.61
CA MET A 52 14.98 -9.74 -12.76
C MET A 52 13.61 -10.00 -12.13
N ALA A 53 12.79 -10.85 -12.74
CA ALA A 53 11.47 -11.19 -12.22
C ALA A 53 11.55 -12.02 -10.93
N TYR A 54 12.58 -12.88 -10.77
CA TYR A 54 12.77 -13.67 -9.54
C TYR A 54 13.03 -12.77 -8.33
N TRP A 55 13.83 -11.71 -8.51
CA TRP A 55 14.06 -10.71 -7.46
C TRP A 55 12.80 -9.98 -7.06
N SER A 56 11.97 -9.62 -8.04
CA SER A 56 10.68 -8.98 -7.78
C SER A 56 9.73 -9.91 -7.00
N ILE A 57 9.68 -11.20 -7.35
CA ILE A 57 8.89 -12.20 -6.64
C ILE A 57 9.38 -12.38 -5.20
N ALA A 58 10.70 -12.49 -5.00
CA ALA A 58 11.29 -12.62 -3.67
C ALA A 58 10.98 -11.40 -2.79
N LEU A 59 11.07 -10.18 -3.34
CA LEU A 59 10.69 -8.95 -2.67
C LEU A 59 9.21 -8.97 -2.26
N LEU A 60 8.31 -9.30 -3.19
CA LEU A 60 6.86 -9.38 -2.92
C LEU A 60 6.54 -10.42 -1.85
N ALA A 61 7.17 -11.60 -1.91
CA ALA A 61 7.02 -12.64 -0.90
C ALA A 61 7.49 -12.18 0.48
N ALA A 62 8.61 -11.45 0.55
CA ALA A 62 9.11 -10.88 1.81
C ALA A 62 8.12 -9.87 2.42
N VAL A 63 7.49 -9.01 1.60
CA VAL A 63 6.48 -8.08 2.10
C VAL A 63 5.23 -8.82 2.59
N VAL A 64 4.74 -9.83 1.85
CA VAL A 64 3.63 -10.70 2.29
C VAL A 64 3.95 -11.31 3.64
N LEU A 65 5.13 -11.93 3.77
CA LEU A 65 5.53 -12.63 4.99
C LEU A 65 5.62 -11.68 6.19
N ALA A 66 6.16 -10.47 5.99
CA ALA A 66 6.22 -9.45 7.04
C ALA A 66 4.83 -9.01 7.51
N VAL A 67 3.87 -8.87 6.59
CA VAL A 67 2.48 -8.50 6.90
C VAL A 67 1.75 -9.64 7.61
N VAL A 68 1.87 -10.88 7.12
CA VAL A 68 1.27 -12.09 7.74
C VAL A 68 1.81 -12.30 9.15
N SER A 69 3.11 -12.09 9.35
CA SER A 69 3.78 -12.24 10.65
C SER A 69 3.42 -11.13 11.65
N ARG A 70 2.56 -10.17 11.27
CA ARG A 70 2.12 -9.03 12.09
C ARG A 70 3.29 -8.27 12.73
N MET A 71 4.41 -8.19 12.02
CA MET A 71 5.60 -7.54 12.56
C MET A 71 5.35 -6.04 12.75
N PRO A 72 5.83 -5.42 13.83
CA PRO A 72 5.59 -4.01 14.12
C PRO A 72 6.15 -3.08 13.03
N TRP A 73 7.18 -3.52 12.33
CA TRP A 73 7.83 -2.81 11.21
C TRP A 73 7.26 -3.16 9.82
N ALA A 74 6.19 -3.96 9.71
CA ALA A 74 5.60 -4.32 8.41
C ALA A 74 5.16 -3.08 7.60
N HIS A 75 4.73 -2.02 8.27
CA HIS A 75 4.37 -0.76 7.63
C HIS A 75 5.55 -0.09 6.90
N ILE A 76 6.76 -0.17 7.47
CA ILE A 76 7.98 0.40 6.87
C ILE A 76 8.30 -0.35 5.58
N ILE A 77 8.19 -1.68 5.60
CA ILE A 77 8.46 -2.54 4.44
C ILE A 77 7.47 -2.24 3.31
N VAL A 78 6.17 -2.11 3.62
CA VAL A 78 5.14 -1.74 2.64
C VAL A 78 5.40 -0.34 2.07
N GLN A 79 5.83 0.62 2.88
CA GLN A 79 6.18 1.97 2.43
C GLN A 79 7.40 1.98 1.50
N ILE A 80 8.46 1.26 1.85
CA ILE A 80 9.65 1.12 1.01
C ILE A 80 9.27 0.47 -0.33
N TRP A 81 8.49 -0.61 -0.30
CA TRP A 81 8.00 -1.27 -1.50
C TRP A 81 7.18 -0.32 -2.39
N ALA A 82 6.25 0.43 -1.79
CA ALA A 82 5.42 1.40 -2.49
C ALA A 82 6.28 2.51 -3.11
N PHE A 83 7.28 3.01 -2.38
CA PHE A 83 8.21 4.02 -2.86
C PHE A 83 9.02 3.53 -4.07
N ILE A 84 9.56 2.32 -4.01
CA ILE A 84 10.29 1.69 -5.12
C ILE A 84 9.36 1.56 -6.34
N CYS A 85 8.12 1.13 -6.14
CA CYS A 85 7.15 1.03 -7.22
C CYS A 85 6.87 2.39 -7.86
N ILE A 86 6.70 3.45 -7.08
CA ILE A 86 6.46 4.80 -7.62
C ILE A 86 7.65 5.27 -8.46
N LEU A 87 8.87 5.16 -7.93
CA LEU A 87 10.07 5.58 -8.65
C LEU A 87 10.32 4.76 -9.92
N GLY A 88 10.22 3.44 -9.82
CA GLY A 88 10.45 2.54 -10.95
C GLY A 88 9.43 2.75 -12.08
N ASN A 89 8.14 2.80 -11.74
CA ASN A 89 7.09 3.06 -12.73
C ASN A 89 7.16 4.49 -13.28
N GLY A 90 7.55 5.48 -12.47
CA GLY A 90 7.77 6.86 -12.91
C GLY A 90 8.88 6.98 -13.95
N ALA A 91 10.02 6.29 -13.74
CA ALA A 91 11.12 6.25 -14.70
C ALA A 91 10.72 5.56 -16.01
N LEU A 92 9.96 4.46 -15.93
CA LEU A 92 9.42 3.77 -17.12
C LEU A 92 8.42 4.63 -17.88
N LEU A 93 7.51 5.31 -17.18
CA LEU A 93 6.55 6.21 -17.77
C LEU A 93 7.25 7.38 -18.48
N PHE A 94 8.27 7.96 -17.84
CA PHE A 94 9.11 8.99 -18.45
C PHE A 94 9.81 8.49 -19.71
N SER A 95 10.35 7.27 -19.68
CA SER A 95 10.98 6.63 -20.85
C SER A 95 10.00 6.43 -22.01
N ILE A 96 8.77 6.01 -21.71
CA ILE A 96 7.70 5.83 -22.71
C ILE A 96 7.32 7.18 -23.34
N LEU A 97 7.15 8.22 -22.52
CA LEU A 97 6.84 9.58 -23.00
C LEU A 97 7.97 10.13 -23.88
N HIS A 98 9.22 9.86 -23.53
CA HIS A 98 10.37 10.33 -24.30
C HIS A 98 10.56 9.61 -25.64
N ARG A 99 10.21 8.32 -25.75
CA ARG A 99 10.35 7.52 -26.98
C ARG A 99 9.21 7.71 -28.00
N GLY A 100 8.15 8.43 -27.63
CA GLY A 100 6.97 8.65 -28.46
C GLY A 100 5.93 7.53 -28.31
N SER A 101 4.64 7.89 -28.37
CA SER A 101 3.55 6.97 -28.04
C SER A 101 3.05 6.18 -29.26
N THR A 102 3.12 4.85 -29.18
CA THR A 102 2.34 3.92 -30.01
C THR A 102 1.08 3.45 -29.25
N ALA A 103 0.07 2.90 -29.94
CA ALA A 103 -1.15 2.39 -29.27
C ALA A 103 -0.85 1.37 -28.16
N ALA A 104 0.16 0.51 -28.34
CA ALA A 104 0.62 -0.44 -27.32
C ALA A 104 1.24 0.26 -26.09
N SER A 105 1.91 1.40 -26.29
CA SER A 105 2.52 2.17 -25.20
C SER A 105 1.49 2.90 -24.31
N ILE A 106 0.29 3.19 -24.83
CA ILE A 106 -0.79 3.82 -24.07
C ILE A 106 -1.33 2.85 -23.02
N GLY A 107 -1.57 1.59 -23.39
CA GLY A 107 -2.03 0.56 -22.46
C GLY A 107 -1.01 0.26 -21.36
N VAL A 108 0.28 0.22 -21.72
CA VAL A 108 1.37 0.08 -20.74
C VAL A 108 1.42 1.31 -19.83
N GLY A 109 1.35 2.52 -20.36
CA GLY A 109 1.34 3.77 -19.58
C GLY A 109 0.18 3.84 -18.58
N ALA A 110 -1.04 3.49 -18.99
CA ALA A 110 -2.21 3.45 -18.11
C ALA A 110 -2.02 2.45 -16.96
N THR A 111 -1.44 1.28 -17.25
CA THR A 111 -1.14 0.26 -16.23
C THR A 111 -0.09 0.76 -15.25
N LEU A 112 0.99 1.40 -15.72
CA LEU A 112 2.02 2.00 -14.86
C LEU A 112 1.42 3.06 -13.92
N VAL A 113 0.56 3.93 -14.45
CA VAL A 113 -0.13 4.97 -13.65
C VAL A 113 -1.04 4.34 -12.60
N ALA A 114 -1.82 3.31 -12.95
CA ALA A 114 -2.66 2.60 -11.99
C ALA A 114 -1.84 2.01 -10.84
N VAL A 115 -0.73 1.34 -11.15
CA VAL A 115 0.18 0.76 -10.15
C VAL A 115 0.80 1.87 -9.28
N MET A 116 1.17 3.02 -9.84
CA MET A 116 1.66 4.17 -9.08
C MET A 116 0.60 4.72 -8.11
N LEU A 117 -0.65 4.87 -8.55
CA LEU A 117 -1.74 5.35 -7.69
C LEU A 117 -2.02 4.40 -6.53
N PHE A 118 -2.05 3.09 -6.81
CA PHE A 118 -2.16 2.07 -5.76
C PHE A 118 -0.99 2.17 -4.78
N SER A 119 0.24 2.23 -5.29
CA SER A 119 1.44 2.35 -4.46
C SER A 119 1.40 3.61 -3.59
N ALA A 120 0.97 4.76 -4.14
CA ALA A 120 0.83 6.01 -3.40
C ALA A 120 -0.21 5.90 -2.27
N TYR A 121 -1.33 5.22 -2.52
CA TYR A 121 -2.32 4.92 -1.48
C TYR A 121 -1.71 4.11 -0.34
N PHE A 122 -0.94 3.05 -0.65
CA PHE A 122 -0.26 2.24 0.35
C PHE A 122 0.80 3.04 1.12
N LEU A 123 1.57 3.89 0.45
CA LEU A 123 2.61 4.74 1.06
C LEU A 123 2.04 5.65 2.16
N ILE A 124 0.90 6.29 1.89
CA ILE A 124 0.25 7.23 2.81
C ILE A 124 -0.46 6.50 3.96
N ARG A 125 -1.09 5.36 3.68
CA ARG A 125 -1.99 4.69 4.63
C ARG A 125 -1.34 3.56 5.44
N ALA A 126 -0.19 3.03 5.04
CA ALA A 126 0.44 1.85 5.67
C ALA A 126 0.59 1.94 7.19
N LYS A 127 1.09 3.07 7.70
CA LYS A 127 1.28 3.25 9.14
C LYS A 127 -0.04 3.28 9.91
N ALA A 128 -1.07 3.92 9.36
CA ALA A 128 -2.36 4.06 10.01
C ALA A 128 -3.13 2.74 10.11
N VAL A 129 -2.89 1.82 9.17
CA VAL A 129 -3.63 0.55 9.05
C VAL A 129 -2.89 -0.61 9.72
N LEU A 130 -1.55 -0.65 9.63
CA LEU A 130 -0.75 -1.79 10.07
C LEU A 130 -0.21 -1.64 11.49
N VAL A 131 -0.26 -0.44 12.09
CA VAL A 131 0.09 -0.23 13.49
C VAL A 131 -1.20 -0.13 14.30
N PRO A 132 -1.55 -1.15 15.11
CA PRO A 132 -2.66 -1.00 16.04
C PRO A 132 -2.33 0.16 16.99
N ARG A 133 -3.25 1.11 17.16
CA ARG A 133 -3.14 2.18 18.17
C ARG A 133 -3.22 1.57 19.57
N SER A 134 -2.12 1.01 20.06
CA SER A 134 -1.92 0.74 21.49
C SER A 134 -1.56 2.07 22.15
N GLY A 135 -2.55 2.80 22.66
CA GLY A 135 -2.27 3.98 23.49
C GLY A 135 -3.34 5.06 23.46
N SER A 136 -4.43 4.86 24.19
CA SER A 136 -5.14 5.98 24.84
C SER A 136 -5.94 5.59 26.10
N ARG A 137 -5.73 4.40 26.68
CA ARG A 137 -6.51 3.93 27.85
C ARG A 137 -5.73 3.81 29.17
N GLU A 138 -4.42 4.06 29.20
CA GLU A 138 -3.61 3.84 30.42
C GLU A 138 -3.19 5.12 31.18
N THR A 139 -3.74 6.29 30.87
CA THR A 139 -3.42 7.54 31.62
C THR A 139 -4.63 8.20 32.28
N GLN A 140 -5.69 7.43 32.52
CA GLN A 140 -6.79 7.82 33.40
C GLN A 140 -7.16 6.63 34.30
N VAL A 141 -6.25 6.20 35.17
CA VAL A 141 -6.53 5.72 36.53
C VAL A 141 -5.16 5.52 37.20
N ARG A 142 -4.69 6.54 37.90
CA ARG A 142 -4.22 6.44 39.30
C ARG A 142 -3.99 7.82 39.87
#